data_AF-A0AAV1ZEF5-F1
#
_entry.id   AF-A0AAV1ZEF5-F1
#
_cell.length_a   1.000
_cell.length_b   1.000
_cell.length_c   1.000
_cell.angle_alpha   90.00
_cell.angle_beta   90.00
_cell.angle_gamma   90.00
#
_symmetry.space_group_name_H-M   'P 1'
#
loop_
_entity.id
_entity.type
_entity.pdbx_description
1 polymer ?
#
loop_
_entity_poly.entity_id
_entity_poly.type
_entity_poly.pdbx_seq_one_letter_code
_entity_poly.pdbx_strand_id
1 'polypeptide(L)'
;TSSCRNLSNYLFVCIRQKGSVVLGFLRNCDTTKCQDFELRTELQRIGWVPTTEEQLNRFCPPIMMGLRCAVETIQECIGKDLVELSTSDNKTAAAFGHGVVATRNLITDICTPGTKMRENYLSSISCSKDLLFDPEPMIKCGRQAYAFYDKYEESRALLGNQIPVEDRESEADCMLSVYKFACFAAELHDTCGEDAYKTLIDIFKRFQLLKWSECTEANIRDLKTDFLDLLELEEQRRSLFSTVFESQKRRK
;
A
#
# COMPACT_ATOMS: atom_id res chain seq x y z
N THR A 1 8.03 -15.62 -21.05
CA THR A 1 6.84 -14.94 -20.50
C THR A 1 6.36 -15.59 -19.19
N SER A 2 7.25 -15.91 -18.24
CA SER A 2 6.88 -16.76 -17.09
C SER A 2 7.62 -16.48 -15.76
N SER A 3 8.30 -15.34 -15.58
CA SER A 3 9.10 -15.09 -14.37
C SER A 3 8.68 -13.80 -13.64
N CYS A 4 7.53 -13.84 -12.96
CA CYS A 4 7.07 -12.82 -11.98
C CYS A 4 5.96 -13.38 -11.06
N ARG A 5 5.99 -14.68 -10.73
CA ARG A 5 4.92 -15.29 -9.92
C ARG A 5 5.19 -15.44 -8.43
N ASN A 6 6.41 -15.22 -7.92
CA ASN A 6 6.73 -15.60 -6.52
C ASN A 6 7.73 -14.66 -5.81
N LEU A 7 7.41 -13.37 -5.70
CA LEU A 7 8.18 -12.40 -4.90
C LEU A 7 7.23 -11.49 -4.10
N SER A 8 7.12 -11.77 -2.79
CA SER A 8 6.72 -10.86 -1.69
C SER A 8 5.33 -10.19 -1.77
N ASN A 9 4.29 -10.85 -1.25
CA ASN A 9 2.92 -10.64 -1.73
C ASN A 9 2.07 -9.52 -1.11
N TYR A 10 2.50 -8.64 -0.20
CA TYR A 10 1.59 -7.55 0.26
C TYR A 10 2.18 -6.14 0.31
N LEU A 11 3.49 -5.98 0.56
CA LEU A 11 4.13 -4.69 0.25
C LEU A 11 4.13 -4.43 -1.27
N PHE A 12 4.04 -5.49 -2.09
CA PHE A 12 3.95 -5.39 -3.54
C PHE A 12 2.53 -5.40 -4.11
N VAL A 13 1.46 -5.60 -3.34
CA VAL A 13 0.09 -5.50 -3.92
C VAL A 13 -0.22 -4.07 -4.35
N CYS A 14 0.28 -3.08 -3.60
CA CYS A 14 0.26 -1.68 -4.04
C CYS A 14 1.16 -1.44 -5.26
N ILE A 15 2.23 -2.22 -5.42
CA ILE A 15 3.17 -2.13 -6.56
C ILE A 15 2.63 -2.89 -7.78
N ARG A 16 1.73 -3.86 -7.62
CA ARG A 16 1.31 -4.78 -8.71
C ARG A 16 0.51 -4.07 -9.80
N GLN A 17 -0.30 -3.04 -9.48
CA GLN A 17 -1.10 -2.31 -10.48
C GLN A 17 -0.25 -1.42 -11.41
N LYS A 18 0.91 -0.92 -10.97
CA LYS A 18 1.86 -0.18 -11.83
C LYS A 18 3.25 -0.84 -11.91
N GLY A 19 3.31 -2.15 -11.62
CA GLY A 19 4.55 -2.92 -11.50
C GLY A 19 5.40 -2.89 -12.77
N SER A 20 4.80 -2.64 -13.92
CA SER A 20 5.51 -2.42 -15.20
C SER A 20 6.55 -1.29 -15.12
N VAL A 21 6.24 -0.19 -14.41
CA VAL A 21 7.09 1.01 -14.39
C VAL A 21 8.22 0.91 -13.37
N VAL A 22 7.93 0.37 -12.18
CA VAL A 22 8.95 0.07 -11.15
C VAL A 22 9.89 -1.04 -11.62
N LEU A 23 9.35 -2.08 -12.28
CA LEU A 23 10.17 -3.12 -12.91
C LEU A 23 10.99 -2.58 -14.07
N GLY A 24 10.51 -1.56 -14.80
CA GLY A 24 11.25 -0.89 -15.86
C GLY A 24 12.50 -0.16 -15.35
N PHE A 25 12.39 0.56 -14.23
CA PHE A 25 13.54 1.22 -13.58
C PHE A 25 14.54 0.22 -13.01
N LEU A 26 14.07 -0.85 -12.36
CA LEU A 26 14.93 -1.88 -11.78
C LEU A 26 15.56 -2.81 -12.82
N ARG A 27 15.03 -2.88 -14.06
CA ARG A 27 15.51 -3.81 -15.08
C ARG A 27 16.97 -3.62 -15.46
N ASN A 28 17.52 -2.44 -15.19
CA ASN A 28 18.91 -2.08 -15.49
C ASN A 28 19.84 -2.22 -14.27
N CYS A 29 19.30 -2.42 -13.07
CA CYS A 29 20.10 -2.51 -11.85
C CYS A 29 20.20 -3.97 -11.39
N ASP A 30 21.41 -4.53 -11.40
CA ASP A 30 21.64 -5.90 -10.96
C ASP A 30 21.63 -6.01 -9.42
N THR A 31 20.43 -6.18 -8.87
CA THR A 31 20.20 -6.44 -7.44
C THR A 31 20.29 -7.93 -7.09
N THR A 32 20.62 -8.81 -8.05
CA THR A 32 20.67 -10.26 -7.79
C THR A 32 21.78 -10.61 -6.80
N LYS A 33 22.89 -9.85 -6.79
CA LYS A 33 23.98 -9.96 -5.81
C LYS A 33 23.55 -9.74 -4.35
N CYS A 34 22.40 -9.10 -4.13
CA CYS A 34 21.86 -8.83 -2.79
C CYS A 34 20.90 -9.91 -2.30
N GLN A 35 20.63 -10.93 -3.12
CA GLN A 35 19.69 -11.99 -2.77
C GLN A 35 20.39 -13.06 -1.93
N ASP A 36 19.79 -13.34 -0.77
CA ASP A 36 20.12 -14.50 0.04
C ASP A 36 19.10 -15.61 -0.24
N PHE A 37 19.53 -16.64 -0.98
CA PHE A 37 18.66 -17.75 -1.38
C PHE A 37 18.22 -18.63 -0.19
N GLU A 38 19.06 -18.75 0.83
CA GLU A 38 18.73 -19.51 2.03
C GLU A 38 17.67 -18.76 2.83
N LEU A 39 17.89 -17.47 3.09
CA LEU A 39 16.90 -16.59 3.73
C LEU A 39 15.57 -16.61 2.99
N ARG A 40 15.59 -16.49 1.65
CA ARG A 40 14.39 -16.57 0.81
C ARG A 40 13.64 -17.89 1.03
N THR A 41 14.36 -19.00 1.08
CA THR A 41 13.77 -20.32 1.28
C THR A 41 13.15 -20.43 2.67
N GLU A 42 13.82 -19.91 3.71
CA GLU A 42 13.28 -19.89 5.08
C GLU A 42 12.05 -19.00 5.21
N LEU A 43 12.08 -17.78 4.65
CA LEU A 43 10.94 -16.88 4.62
C LEU A 43 9.76 -17.50 3.87
N GLN A 44 10.00 -18.15 2.74
CA GLN A 44 8.94 -18.82 1.98
C GLN A 44 8.24 -19.92 2.81
N ARG A 45 8.97 -20.66 3.65
CA ARG A 45 8.39 -21.68 4.54
C ARG A 45 7.43 -21.11 5.57
N ILE A 46 7.63 -19.85 5.99
CA ILE A 46 6.75 -19.15 6.94
C ILE A 46 5.78 -18.17 6.24
N GLY A 47 5.62 -18.27 4.92
CA GLY A 47 4.72 -17.39 4.18
C GLY A 47 5.18 -15.93 4.11
N TRP A 48 6.49 -15.68 4.21
CA TRP A 48 7.13 -14.36 4.15
C TRP A 48 6.76 -13.39 5.27
N VAL A 49 6.14 -13.88 6.35
CA VAL A 49 5.64 -13.04 7.44
C VAL A 49 6.08 -13.62 8.78
N PRO A 50 7.17 -13.10 9.36
CA PRO A 50 7.55 -13.39 10.74
C PRO A 50 6.41 -13.01 11.69
N THR A 51 5.88 -13.98 12.44
CA THR A 51 4.74 -13.77 13.35
C THR A 51 5.11 -13.71 14.82
N THR A 52 6.38 -13.98 15.15
CA THR A 52 6.86 -14.00 16.53
C THR A 52 8.09 -13.12 16.70
N GLU A 53 8.32 -12.69 17.94
CA GLU A 53 9.52 -11.93 18.34
C GLU A 53 10.80 -12.71 18.00
N GLU A 54 10.83 -14.02 18.25
CA GLU A 54 11.94 -14.89 17.90
C GLU A 54 12.21 -14.94 16.39
N GLN A 55 11.15 -15.05 15.58
CA GLN A 55 11.29 -15.02 14.12
C GLN A 55 11.81 -13.67 13.64
N LEU A 56 11.30 -12.55 14.16
CA LEU A 56 11.84 -11.24 13.82
C LEU A 56 13.32 -11.11 14.21
N ASN A 57 13.70 -11.55 15.41
CA ASN A 57 15.10 -11.47 15.86
C ASN A 57 16.04 -12.32 14.98
N ARG A 58 15.56 -13.46 14.47
CA ARG A 58 16.30 -14.29 13.51
C ARG A 58 16.38 -13.66 12.11
N PHE A 59 15.26 -13.18 11.57
CA PHE A 59 15.16 -12.79 10.15
C PHE A 59 15.53 -11.33 9.89
N CYS A 60 15.37 -10.44 10.87
CA CYS A 60 15.63 -9.02 10.67
C CYS A 60 17.09 -8.69 10.29
N PRO A 61 18.13 -9.24 10.93
CA PRO A 61 19.51 -8.94 10.56
C PRO A 61 19.82 -9.23 9.07
N PRO A 62 19.54 -10.43 8.52
CA PRO A 62 19.81 -10.71 7.11
C PRO A 62 18.86 -9.95 6.16
N ILE A 63 17.58 -9.71 6.54
CA ILE A 63 16.66 -8.85 5.75
C ILE A 63 17.24 -7.43 5.63
N MET A 64 17.68 -6.85 6.74
CA MET A 64 18.23 -5.49 6.77
C MET A 64 19.53 -5.39 5.97
N MET A 65 20.36 -6.44 6.00
CA MET A 65 21.57 -6.51 5.19
C MET A 65 21.25 -6.56 3.69
N GLY A 66 20.32 -7.41 3.26
CA GLY A 66 19.89 -7.50 1.87
C GLY A 66 19.24 -6.20 1.38
N LEU A 67 18.41 -5.57 2.22
CA LEU A 67 17.78 -4.28 1.93
C LEU A 67 18.82 -3.16 1.77
N ARG A 68 19.85 -3.10 2.63
CA ARG A 68 20.95 -2.15 2.50
C ARG A 68 21.70 -2.35 1.19
N CYS A 69 22.11 -3.59 0.87
CA CYS A 69 22.78 -3.91 -0.38
C CYS A 69 21.95 -3.48 -1.60
N ALA A 70 20.63 -3.76 -1.59
CA ALA A 70 19.74 -3.41 -2.68
C ALA A 70 19.64 -1.89 -2.85
N VAL A 71 19.50 -1.14 -1.75
CA VAL A 71 19.47 0.33 -1.77
C VAL A 71 20.76 0.91 -2.31
N GLU A 72 21.92 0.45 -1.83
CA GLU A 72 23.24 0.89 -2.30
C GLU A 72 23.41 0.62 -3.81
N THR A 73 23.06 -0.60 -4.24
CA THR A 73 23.12 -1.00 -5.65
C THR A 73 22.22 -0.15 -6.55
N ILE A 74 21.02 0.19 -6.08
CA ILE A 74 20.09 1.06 -6.82
C ILE A 74 20.64 2.48 -6.91
N GLN A 75 21.17 3.03 -5.81
CA GLN A 75 21.78 4.36 -5.79
C GLN A 75 22.98 4.45 -6.73
N GLU A 76 23.86 3.45 -6.71
CA GLU A 76 25.01 3.33 -7.62
C GLU A 76 24.56 3.27 -9.09
N CYS A 77 23.57 2.43 -9.38
CA CYS A 77 23.03 2.23 -10.73
C CYS A 77 22.37 3.50 -11.31
N ILE A 78 21.58 4.21 -10.50
CA ILE A 78 20.87 5.42 -10.92
C ILE A 78 21.79 6.65 -10.87
N GLY A 79 22.88 6.59 -10.10
CA GLY A 79 23.78 7.72 -9.86
C GLY A 79 23.15 8.82 -9.03
N LYS A 80 22.11 8.51 -8.24
CA LYS A 80 21.38 9.47 -7.40
C LYS A 80 21.01 8.87 -6.05
N ASP A 81 20.93 9.74 -5.06
CA ASP A 81 20.35 9.36 -3.78
C ASP A 81 18.82 9.14 -3.90
N LEU A 82 18.30 8.13 -3.19
CA LEU A 82 16.87 7.79 -3.26
C LEU A 82 15.97 8.85 -2.63
N VAL A 83 16.46 9.59 -1.62
CA VAL A 83 15.72 10.70 -1.02
C VAL A 83 15.63 11.84 -2.02
N GLU A 84 16.72 12.18 -2.69
CA GLU A 84 16.71 13.17 -3.79
C GLU A 84 15.73 12.73 -4.90
N LEU A 85 15.80 11.45 -5.29
CA LEU A 85 14.91 10.89 -6.31
C LEU A 85 13.44 11.00 -5.89
N SER A 86 13.12 10.78 -4.61
CA SER A 86 11.75 10.87 -4.06
C SER A 86 11.12 12.27 -4.16
N THR A 87 11.95 13.30 -4.38
CA THR A 87 11.54 14.70 -4.55
C THR A 87 11.72 15.20 -5.99
N SER A 88 12.02 14.31 -6.95
CA SER A 88 12.18 14.67 -8.35
C SER A 88 10.89 15.21 -8.99
N ASP A 89 11.02 16.13 -9.94
CA ASP A 89 9.90 16.60 -10.77
C ASP A 89 9.33 15.49 -11.66
N ASN A 90 10.12 14.45 -11.95
CA ASN A 90 9.63 13.28 -12.65
C ASN A 90 8.78 12.43 -11.68
N LYS A 91 7.45 12.51 -11.84
CA LYS A 91 6.47 11.80 -10.99
C LYS A 91 6.77 10.32 -10.81
N THR A 92 7.20 9.65 -11.88
CA THR A 92 7.55 8.22 -11.85
C THR A 92 8.79 7.97 -11.00
N ALA A 93 9.85 8.74 -11.22
CA ALA A 93 11.08 8.63 -10.44
C ALA A 93 10.84 8.97 -8.96
N ALA A 94 10.04 10.00 -8.69
CA ALA A 94 9.62 10.38 -7.34
C ALA A 94 8.83 9.28 -6.64
N ALA A 95 7.85 8.68 -7.32
CA ALA A 95 7.08 7.56 -6.79
C ALA A 95 7.99 6.36 -6.49
N PHE A 96 8.93 6.05 -7.38
CA PHE A 96 9.90 4.97 -7.16
C PHE A 96 10.81 5.24 -5.95
N GLY A 97 11.48 6.40 -5.92
CA GLY A 97 12.36 6.78 -4.81
C GLY A 97 11.62 6.79 -3.47
N HIS A 98 10.40 7.36 -3.45
CA HIS A 98 9.54 7.36 -2.28
C HIS A 98 9.17 5.94 -1.83
N GLY A 99 8.77 5.07 -2.76
CA GLY A 99 8.39 3.69 -2.46
C GLY A 99 9.54 2.87 -1.85
N VAL A 100 10.76 3.01 -2.38
CA VAL A 100 11.95 2.32 -1.82
C VAL A 100 12.29 2.86 -0.43
N VAL A 101 12.28 4.19 -0.24
CA VAL A 101 12.53 4.81 1.07
C VAL A 101 11.47 4.41 2.09
N ALA A 102 10.18 4.45 1.72
CA ALA A 102 9.07 4.06 2.59
C ALA A 102 9.17 2.58 3.00
N THR A 103 9.52 1.70 2.05
CA THR A 103 9.76 0.28 2.29
C THR A 103 10.91 0.07 3.27
N ARG A 104 12.06 0.72 3.02
CA ARG A 104 13.23 0.64 3.90
C ARG A 104 12.89 1.06 5.32
N ASN A 105 12.21 2.19 5.47
CA ASN A 105 11.84 2.73 6.77
C ASN A 105 10.83 1.84 7.50
N LEU A 106 9.84 1.29 6.79
CA LEU A 106 8.89 0.34 7.39
C LEU A 106 9.59 -0.91 7.91
N ILE A 107 10.45 -1.53 7.10
CA ILE A 107 11.19 -2.74 7.50
C ILE A 107 12.12 -2.42 8.67
N THR A 108 12.80 -1.27 8.63
CA THR A 108 13.67 -0.81 9.73
C THR A 108 12.88 -0.69 11.02
N ASP A 109 11.70 -0.07 10.99
CA ASP A 109 10.88 0.12 12.19
C ASP A 109 10.40 -1.24 12.73
N ILE A 110 9.89 -2.14 11.88
CA ILE A 110 9.49 -3.50 12.30
C ILE A 110 10.68 -4.27 12.91
N CYS A 111 11.88 -4.10 12.34
CA CYS A 111 13.07 -4.81 12.77
C CYS A 111 13.81 -4.19 13.95
N THR A 112 13.44 -2.98 14.37
CA THR A 112 14.05 -2.30 15.51
C THR A 112 13.23 -2.60 16.78
N PRO A 113 13.82 -3.20 17.83
CA PRO A 113 13.12 -3.44 19.09
C PRO A 113 12.61 -2.14 19.74
N GLY A 114 11.41 -2.20 20.33
CA GLY A 114 10.81 -1.07 21.06
C GLY A 114 10.20 0.03 20.18
N THR A 115 10.14 -0.14 18.86
CA THR A 115 9.34 0.78 18.03
C THR A 115 7.86 0.44 18.14
N LYS A 116 7.02 1.47 18.11
CA LYS A 116 5.55 1.30 18.03
C LYS A 116 5.12 0.45 16.83
N MET A 117 5.82 0.53 15.70
CA MET A 117 5.50 -0.27 14.51
C MET A 117 5.75 -1.76 14.75
N ARG A 118 6.86 -2.12 15.42
CA ARG A 118 7.13 -3.52 15.79
C ARG A 118 6.09 -4.05 16.77
N GLU A 119 5.75 -3.26 17.80
CA GLU A 119 4.74 -3.61 18.79
C GLU A 119 3.39 -3.88 18.12
N ASN A 120 2.92 -2.92 17.32
CA ASN A 120 1.66 -3.07 16.59
C ASN A 120 1.71 -4.29 15.63
N TYR A 121 2.81 -4.45 14.88
CA TYR A 121 3.01 -5.60 13.99
C TYR A 121 2.90 -6.93 14.75
N LEU A 122 3.65 -7.13 15.83
CA LEU A 122 3.61 -8.38 16.59
C LEU A 122 2.26 -8.64 17.26
N SER A 123 1.56 -7.58 17.67
CA SER A 123 0.23 -7.70 18.27
C SER A 123 -0.84 -8.18 17.29
N SER A 124 -0.70 -7.86 15.99
CA SER A 124 -1.77 -8.05 15.01
C SER A 124 -1.44 -9.05 13.90
N ILE A 125 -0.16 -9.28 13.60
CA ILE A 125 0.26 -9.99 12.38
C ILE A 125 -0.22 -11.44 12.32
N SER A 126 -0.33 -12.10 13.47
CA SER A 126 -0.82 -13.48 13.56
C SER A 126 -2.22 -13.64 12.98
N CYS A 127 -3.11 -12.66 13.20
CA CYS A 127 -4.44 -12.56 12.60
C CYS A 127 -4.37 -11.95 11.20
N SER A 128 -3.69 -10.81 11.07
CA SER A 128 -3.68 -10.04 9.82
C SER A 128 -3.13 -10.82 8.65
N LYS A 129 -2.18 -11.75 8.86
CA LYS A 129 -1.56 -12.52 7.77
C LYS A 129 -2.62 -13.25 6.93
N ASP A 130 -3.61 -13.88 7.55
CA ASP A 130 -4.55 -14.74 6.83
C ASP A 130 -5.48 -13.87 5.97
N LEU A 131 -5.96 -12.76 6.52
CA LEU A 131 -6.76 -11.79 5.78
C LEU A 131 -5.96 -11.05 4.70
N LEU A 132 -4.68 -10.80 4.95
CA LEU A 132 -3.79 -10.24 3.94
C LEU A 132 -3.66 -11.25 2.80
N PHE A 133 -3.24 -12.49 3.05
CA PHE A 133 -2.98 -13.50 2.01
C PHE A 133 -4.23 -14.08 1.32
N ASP A 134 -5.41 -13.92 1.90
CA ASP A 134 -6.66 -14.26 1.24
C ASP A 134 -7.03 -13.19 0.19
N PRO A 135 -7.18 -13.54 -1.10
CA PRO A 135 -7.66 -12.59 -2.10
C PRO A 135 -9.14 -12.22 -1.94
N GLU A 136 -9.95 -13.04 -1.25
CA GLU A 136 -11.40 -12.88 -1.22
C GLU A 136 -11.88 -11.55 -0.60
N PRO A 137 -11.34 -11.08 0.55
CA PRO A 137 -11.71 -9.76 1.10
C PRO A 137 -11.49 -8.61 0.11
N MET A 138 -10.34 -8.61 -0.58
CA MET A 138 -10.03 -7.59 -1.58
C MET A 138 -10.92 -7.69 -2.82
N ILE A 139 -11.25 -8.91 -3.28
CA ILE A 139 -12.18 -9.14 -4.39
C ILE A 139 -13.59 -8.66 -4.02
N LYS A 140 -14.07 -8.99 -2.82
CA LYS A 140 -15.37 -8.56 -2.28
C LYS A 140 -15.44 -7.03 -2.22
N CYS A 141 -14.44 -6.38 -1.61
CA CYS A 141 -14.34 -4.93 -1.59
C CYS A 141 -14.26 -4.33 -2.99
N GLY A 142 -13.61 -5.02 -3.94
CA GLY A 142 -13.56 -4.62 -5.33
C GLY A 142 -14.91 -4.60 -6.02
N ARG A 143 -15.71 -5.67 -5.86
CA ARG A 143 -17.08 -5.74 -6.41
C ARG A 143 -17.98 -4.66 -5.82
N GLN A 144 -17.88 -4.43 -4.51
CA GLN A 144 -18.62 -3.36 -3.84
C GLN A 144 -18.23 -1.98 -4.37
N ALA A 145 -16.92 -1.74 -4.56
CA ALA A 145 -16.43 -0.47 -5.10
C ALA A 145 -17.10 -0.12 -6.43
N TYR A 146 -17.16 -1.07 -7.37
CA TYR A 146 -17.83 -0.87 -8.67
C TYR A 146 -19.31 -0.57 -8.50
N ALA A 147 -20.03 -1.37 -7.71
CA ALA A 147 -21.46 -1.16 -7.49
C ALA A 147 -21.78 0.21 -6.86
N PHE A 148 -20.92 0.71 -5.97
CA PHE A 148 -21.08 2.05 -5.38
C PHE A 148 -20.67 3.17 -6.33
N TYR A 149 -19.61 2.96 -7.11
CA TYR A 149 -19.19 3.93 -8.11
C TYR A 149 -20.24 4.12 -9.21
N ASP A 150 -20.86 3.03 -9.69
CA ASP A 150 -21.95 3.09 -10.68
C ASP A 150 -23.12 3.95 -10.14
N LYS A 151 -23.53 3.73 -8.89
CA LYS A 151 -24.57 4.55 -8.23
C LYS A 151 -24.16 6.02 -8.06
N TYR A 152 -22.89 6.26 -7.76
CA TYR A 152 -22.35 7.62 -7.64
C TYR A 152 -22.39 8.35 -9.00
N GLU A 153 -22.03 7.68 -10.09
CA GLU A 153 -22.13 8.25 -11.44
C GLU A 153 -23.59 8.53 -11.83
N GLU A 154 -24.51 7.61 -11.54
CA GLU A 154 -25.95 7.80 -11.76
C GLU A 154 -26.48 9.02 -10.98
N SER A 155 -26.11 9.15 -9.70
CA SER A 155 -26.47 10.29 -8.84
C SER A 155 -25.98 11.61 -9.44
N ARG A 156 -24.72 11.69 -9.86
CA ARG A 156 -24.15 12.89 -10.48
C ARG A 156 -24.80 13.24 -11.81
N ALA A 157 -25.14 12.23 -12.62
CA ALA A 157 -25.83 12.43 -13.88
C ALA A 157 -27.22 13.05 -13.68
N LEU A 158 -27.97 12.62 -12.65
CA LEU A 158 -29.26 13.19 -12.29
C LEU A 158 -29.17 14.66 -11.83
N LEU A 159 -28.05 15.03 -11.19
CA LEU A 159 -27.78 16.41 -10.74
C LEU A 159 -27.19 17.31 -11.83
N GLY A 160 -26.97 16.80 -13.06
CA GLY A 160 -26.35 17.55 -14.16
C GLY A 160 -24.84 17.78 -13.98
N ASN A 161 -24.21 17.14 -13.00
CA ASN A 161 -22.80 17.29 -12.66
C ASN A 161 -21.95 16.15 -13.27
N GLN A 162 -22.15 15.86 -14.56
CA GLN A 162 -21.43 14.76 -15.22
C GLN A 162 -19.92 15.02 -15.25
N ILE A 163 -19.15 13.96 -15.03
CA ILE A 163 -17.69 13.99 -15.12
C ILE A 163 -17.32 14.11 -16.61
N PRO A 164 -16.42 15.04 -16.99
CA PRO A 164 -15.89 15.09 -18.35
C PRO A 164 -15.34 13.71 -18.77
N VAL A 165 -15.53 13.34 -20.03
CA VAL A 165 -15.12 12.02 -20.52
C VAL A 165 -13.62 11.80 -20.33
N GLU A 166 -12.82 12.85 -20.45
CA GLU A 166 -11.37 12.81 -20.28
C GLU A 166 -10.93 12.50 -18.84
N ASP A 167 -11.73 12.90 -17.85
CA ASP A 167 -11.40 12.75 -16.43
C ASP A 167 -12.02 11.50 -15.81
N ARG A 168 -13.00 10.89 -16.49
CA ARG A 168 -13.81 9.77 -15.97
C ARG A 168 -12.97 8.55 -15.57
N GLU A 169 -11.98 8.19 -16.38
CA GLU A 169 -11.12 7.02 -16.09
C GLU A 169 -10.24 7.26 -14.85
N SER A 170 -9.64 8.45 -14.75
CA SER A 170 -8.80 8.82 -13.60
C SER A 170 -9.60 8.98 -12.31
N GLU A 171 -10.80 9.59 -12.39
CA GLU A 171 -11.72 9.69 -11.26
C GLU A 171 -12.20 8.30 -10.81
N ALA A 172 -12.60 7.44 -11.74
CA ALA A 172 -12.99 6.07 -11.44
C ALA A 172 -11.87 5.30 -10.76
N ASP A 173 -10.65 5.34 -11.31
CA ASP A 173 -9.48 4.66 -10.73
C ASP A 173 -9.18 5.15 -9.31
N CYS A 174 -9.24 6.46 -9.08
CA CYS A 174 -9.11 7.03 -7.75
C CYS A 174 -10.22 6.51 -6.81
N MET A 175 -11.49 6.75 -7.15
CA MET A 175 -12.63 6.43 -6.30
C MET A 175 -12.68 4.94 -5.95
N LEU A 176 -12.55 4.08 -6.96
CA LEU A 176 -12.58 2.63 -6.81
C LEU A 176 -11.43 2.14 -5.94
N SER A 177 -10.21 2.63 -6.17
CA SER A 177 -9.04 2.21 -5.39
C SER A 177 -9.17 2.62 -3.94
N VAL A 178 -9.55 3.87 -3.69
CA VAL A 178 -9.67 4.42 -2.34
C VAL A 178 -10.78 3.73 -1.55
N TYR A 179 -11.93 3.47 -2.18
CA TYR A 179 -12.97 2.65 -1.56
C TYR A 179 -12.47 1.23 -1.24
N LYS A 180 -11.79 0.56 -2.19
CA LYS A 180 -11.28 -0.80 -1.98
C LYS A 180 -10.38 -0.88 -0.75
N PHE A 181 -9.47 0.08 -0.59
CA PHE A 181 -8.59 0.16 0.57
C PHE A 181 -9.34 0.46 1.86
N ALA A 182 -10.35 1.34 1.83
CA ALA A 182 -11.15 1.65 3.00
C ALA A 182 -12.02 0.47 3.46
N CYS A 183 -12.66 -0.22 2.52
CA CYS A 183 -13.41 -1.44 2.77
C CYS A 183 -12.51 -2.54 3.36
N PHE A 184 -11.31 -2.75 2.78
CA PHE A 184 -10.37 -3.75 3.29
C PHE A 184 -9.85 -3.39 4.69
N ALA A 185 -9.56 -2.11 4.94
CA ALA A 185 -9.17 -1.65 6.27
C ALA A 185 -10.27 -1.86 7.31
N ALA A 186 -11.54 -1.62 6.93
CA ALA A 186 -12.68 -1.93 7.79
C ALA A 186 -12.83 -3.43 8.05
N GLU A 187 -12.69 -4.28 7.03
CA GLU A 187 -12.71 -5.75 7.23
C GLU A 187 -11.57 -6.21 8.16
N LEU A 188 -10.39 -5.61 8.03
CA LEU A 188 -9.25 -5.89 8.90
C LEU A 188 -9.51 -5.44 10.34
N HIS A 189 -10.13 -4.28 10.54
CA HIS A 189 -10.58 -3.81 11.84
C HIS A 189 -11.58 -4.80 12.47
N ASP A 190 -12.63 -5.17 11.71
CA ASP A 190 -13.71 -6.03 12.21
C ASP A 190 -13.21 -7.44 12.55
N THR A 191 -12.21 -7.94 11.81
CA THR A 191 -11.68 -9.31 11.95
C THR A 191 -10.52 -9.39 12.95
N CYS A 192 -9.58 -8.47 12.88
CA CYS A 192 -8.30 -8.52 13.61
C CYS A 192 -8.12 -7.40 14.65
N GLY A 193 -9.10 -6.51 14.78
CA GLY A 193 -9.12 -5.46 15.78
C GLY A 193 -8.37 -4.19 15.38
N GLU A 194 -8.41 -3.24 16.30
CA GLU A 194 -7.95 -1.87 16.12
C GLU A 194 -6.44 -1.74 15.84
N ASP A 195 -5.60 -2.61 16.43
CA ASP A 195 -4.15 -2.55 16.21
C ASP A 195 -3.76 -2.99 14.78
N ALA A 196 -4.48 -3.97 14.23
CA ALA A 196 -4.31 -4.39 12.84
C ALA A 196 -4.67 -3.25 11.88
N TYR A 197 -5.82 -2.62 12.13
CA TYR A 197 -6.29 -1.46 11.40
C TYR A 197 -5.28 -0.30 11.45
N LYS A 198 -4.86 0.12 12.64
CA LYS A 198 -3.88 1.20 12.83
C LYS A 198 -2.56 0.91 12.10
N THR A 199 -2.09 -0.33 12.16
CA THR A 199 -0.88 -0.75 11.43
C THR A 199 -1.03 -0.55 9.94
N LEU A 200 -2.16 -1.01 9.36
CA LEU A 200 -2.43 -0.84 7.94
C LEU A 200 -2.54 0.64 7.54
N ILE A 201 -3.21 1.47 8.35
CA ILE A 201 -3.32 2.91 8.10
C ILE A 201 -1.96 3.60 8.15
N ASP A 202 -1.11 3.23 9.10
CA ASP A 202 0.25 3.77 9.20
C ASP A 202 1.10 3.36 7.98
N ILE A 203 0.92 2.13 7.47
CA ILE A 203 1.52 1.70 6.21
C ILE A 203 0.99 2.58 5.06
N PHE A 204 -0.32 2.74 4.90
CA PHE A 204 -0.90 3.56 3.84
C PHE A 204 -0.40 5.01 3.84
N LYS A 205 -0.27 5.62 5.02
CA LYS A 205 0.30 6.96 5.19
C LYS A 205 1.77 7.03 4.74
N ARG A 206 2.58 6.03 5.09
CA ARG A 206 4.01 5.96 4.73
C ARG A 206 4.21 5.81 3.23
N PHE A 207 3.36 5.03 2.57
CA PHE A 207 3.43 4.80 1.12
C PHE A 207 2.73 5.89 0.30
N GLN A 208 2.02 6.82 0.94
CA GLN A 208 1.20 7.83 0.28
C GLN A 208 0.23 7.19 -0.72
N LEU A 209 -0.49 6.15 -0.29
CA LEU A 209 -1.33 5.31 -1.15
C LEU A 209 -2.26 6.12 -2.07
N LEU A 210 -2.88 7.16 -1.53
CA LEU A 210 -3.79 8.04 -2.27
C LEU A 210 -3.08 8.89 -3.34
N LYS A 211 -1.77 9.16 -3.20
CA LYS A 211 -0.97 9.80 -4.24
C LYS A 211 -0.70 8.82 -5.39
N TRP A 212 -0.65 7.53 -5.11
CA TRP A 212 -0.45 6.49 -6.13
C TRP A 212 -1.71 6.24 -6.96
N SER A 213 -2.90 6.45 -6.38
CA SER A 213 -4.18 6.37 -7.08
C SER A 213 -4.54 7.65 -7.83
N GLU A 214 -3.59 8.58 -8.02
CA GLU A 214 -3.75 9.83 -8.78
C GLU A 214 -4.94 10.70 -8.36
N CYS A 215 -5.42 10.53 -7.11
CA CYS A 215 -6.53 11.29 -6.58
C CYS A 215 -6.17 12.78 -6.46
N THR A 216 -6.98 13.63 -7.09
CA THR A 216 -6.90 15.07 -6.87
C THR A 216 -7.48 15.46 -5.51
N GLU A 217 -7.17 16.66 -5.02
CA GLU A 217 -7.81 17.18 -3.79
C GLU A 217 -9.34 17.28 -3.93
N ALA A 218 -9.85 17.50 -5.14
CA ALA A 218 -11.28 17.50 -5.44
C ALA A 218 -11.86 16.09 -5.23
N ASN A 219 -11.25 15.06 -5.84
CA ASN A 219 -11.72 13.68 -5.66
C ASN A 219 -11.72 13.26 -4.17
N ILE A 220 -10.72 13.67 -3.39
CA ILE A 220 -10.68 13.37 -1.95
C ILE A 220 -11.81 14.08 -1.19
N ARG A 221 -12.17 15.30 -1.59
CA ARG A 221 -13.29 16.02 -1.00
C ARG A 221 -14.62 15.34 -1.32
N ASP A 222 -14.81 14.96 -2.58
CA ASP A 222 -16.03 14.30 -3.05
C ASP A 222 -16.16 12.92 -2.38
N LEU A 223 -15.05 12.20 -2.22
CA LEU A 223 -14.99 10.96 -1.44
C LEU A 223 -15.53 11.14 -0.02
N LYS A 224 -15.12 12.21 0.66
CA LYS A 224 -15.49 12.46 2.07
C LYS A 224 -16.91 12.95 2.27
N THR A 225 -17.52 13.51 1.24
CA THR A 225 -18.83 14.16 1.31
C THR A 225 -19.84 13.28 0.57
N ASP A 226 -20.05 13.58 -0.70
CA ASP A 226 -21.08 12.98 -1.54
C ASP A 226 -20.95 11.45 -1.61
N PHE A 227 -19.72 10.93 -1.72
CA PHE A 227 -19.50 9.49 -1.81
C PHE A 227 -19.78 8.78 -0.48
N LEU A 228 -19.21 9.25 0.65
CA LEU A 228 -19.48 8.64 1.97
C LEU A 228 -20.96 8.70 2.36
N ASP A 229 -21.65 9.79 2.03
CA ASP A 229 -23.07 9.93 2.32
C ASP A 229 -23.91 8.93 1.51
N LEU A 230 -23.53 8.66 0.25
CA LEU A 230 -24.18 7.67 -0.61
C LEU A 230 -23.98 6.22 -0.13
N LEU A 231 -22.93 5.93 0.64
CA LEU A 231 -22.67 4.59 1.14
C LEU A 231 -23.60 4.16 2.30
N GLU A 232 -24.31 5.11 2.94
CA GLU A 232 -25.20 4.86 4.08
C GLU A 232 -24.56 3.99 5.18
N LEU A 233 -23.25 4.18 5.43
CA LEU A 233 -22.50 3.38 6.39
C LEU A 233 -22.88 3.73 7.84
N GLU A 234 -22.85 2.72 8.71
CA GLU A 234 -22.87 2.91 10.16
C GLU A 234 -21.72 3.84 10.61
N GLU A 235 -21.94 4.61 11.67
CA GLU A 235 -21.03 5.68 12.11
C GLU A 235 -19.58 5.18 12.31
N GLN A 236 -19.42 4.00 12.93
CA GLN A 236 -18.10 3.40 13.12
C GLN A 236 -17.41 3.10 11.78
N ARG A 237 -18.12 2.46 10.84
CA ARG A 237 -17.57 2.11 9.52
C ARG A 237 -17.28 3.36 8.68
N ARG A 238 -18.15 4.38 8.77
CA ARG A 238 -17.93 5.70 8.17
C ARG A 238 -16.65 6.35 8.70
N SER A 239 -16.39 6.27 10.00
CA SER A 239 -15.17 6.80 10.63
C SER A 239 -13.89 6.08 10.14
N LEU A 240 -13.95 4.75 10.01
CA LEU A 240 -12.84 3.96 9.46
C LEU A 240 -12.51 4.35 8.02
N PHE A 241 -13.53 4.55 7.19
CA PHE A 241 -13.37 4.99 5.79
C PHE A 241 -12.79 6.39 5.70
N SER A 242 -13.33 7.34 6.47
CA SER A 242 -12.85 8.73 6.51
C SER A 242 -11.36 8.81 6.84
N THR A 243 -10.89 8.02 7.82
CA THR A 243 -9.47 7.95 8.20
C THR A 243 -8.57 7.46 7.06
N VAL A 244 -9.05 6.52 6.23
CA VAL A 244 -8.32 6.05 5.05
C VAL A 244 -8.22 7.17 4.01
N PHE A 245 -9.30 7.92 3.81
CA PHE A 245 -9.34 9.06 2.88
C PHE A 245 -8.45 10.22 3.35
N GLU A 246 -8.15 10.27 4.66
CA GLU A 246 -7.23 11.22 5.29
C GLU A 246 -5.77 10.78 5.33
N SER A 247 -5.46 9.60 4.81
CA SER A 247 -4.08 9.11 4.79
C SER A 247 -3.14 9.96 3.92
N GLN A 248 -3.66 10.88 3.09
CA GLN A 248 -2.87 11.99 2.54
C GLN A 248 -2.59 13.03 3.63
N LYS A 249 -1.41 12.96 4.25
CA LYS A 249 -0.90 14.15 4.94
C LYS A 249 -0.59 15.24 3.92
N ARG A 250 -1.32 16.36 4.01
CA ARG A 250 -0.84 17.66 3.53
C ARG A 250 0.49 17.96 4.23
N ARG A 251 1.60 18.03 3.48
CA ARG A 251 2.74 18.80 3.97
C ARG A 251 2.30 20.26 3.99
N LYS A 252 2.24 20.85 5.19
CA LYS A 252 2.25 22.30 5.35
C LYS A 252 3.62 22.84 4.95
#